data_AF-A0A1V6SK78-F1
#
_entry.id   AF-A0A1V6SK78-F1
#
_cell.length_a   1.000
_cell.length_b   1.000
_cell.length_c   1.000
_cell.angle_alpha   90.00
_cell.angle_beta   90.00
_cell.angle_gamma   90.00
#
_symmetry.space_group_name_H-M   'P 1'
#
loop_
_entity.id
_entity.type
_entity.pdbx_description
1 polymer ?
#
loop_
_entity_poly.entity_id
_entity_poly.type
_entity_poly.pdbx_seq_one_letter_code
_entity_poly.pdbx_strand_id
1 'polypeptide(L)'
;MFGLPQLDEATIRSIDFNRTSRRILQDMCEESWGWVDPTPNDQIWARHQLTVIEEPGTLDGALLDTVRGHFEGWVKAQDKQDAWNKYRACLVMDEGAAERLGEAMTPEEHREKHGERCYTELRRWFLPAVEAFPELEEGETDFEGWMNCSVFNLIRLWTSLGDGMYMEDASNEVQDGVY
;
A
#
# COMPACT_ATOMS: atom_id res chain seq x y z
N MET A 1 -1.87 -31.13 -3.95
CA MET A 1 -1.31 -30.61 -2.69
C MET A 1 -0.29 -29.57 -3.09
N PHE A 2 -0.72 -28.31 -3.24
CA PHE A 2 0.16 -27.21 -3.62
C PHE A 2 0.72 -26.61 -2.32
N GLY A 3 2.04 -26.69 -2.16
CA GLY A 3 2.73 -26.08 -1.03
C GLY A 3 2.73 -24.56 -1.18
N LEU A 4 2.53 -23.84 -0.07
CA LEU A 4 2.64 -22.39 -0.02
C LEU A 4 4.00 -21.94 -0.59
N PRO A 5 4.04 -20.88 -1.42
CA PRO A 5 5.31 -20.35 -1.92
C PRO A 5 6.18 -19.89 -0.74
N GLN A 6 7.41 -20.40 -0.68
CA GLN A 6 8.40 -19.95 0.29
C GLN A 6 8.96 -18.61 -0.18
N LEU A 7 8.95 -17.61 0.69
CA LEU A 7 9.58 -16.32 0.44
C LEU A 7 11.08 -16.53 0.19
N ASP A 8 11.64 -15.80 -0.78
CA ASP A 8 13.05 -15.90 -1.13
C ASP A 8 13.95 -15.32 -0.01
N GLU A 9 15.23 -15.69 -0.02
CA GLU A 9 16.17 -15.25 1.01
C GLU A 9 16.35 -13.73 1.06
N ALA A 10 16.18 -12.98 -0.04
CA ALA A 10 16.30 -11.53 -0.01
C ALA A 10 15.09 -10.89 0.68
N THR A 11 13.89 -11.41 0.44
CA THR A 11 12.67 -11.03 1.16
C THR A 11 12.75 -11.41 2.64
N ILE A 12 13.24 -12.62 2.96
CA ILE A 12 13.52 -13.04 4.34
C ILE A 12 14.58 -12.12 4.97
N ARG A 13 15.66 -11.80 4.26
CA ARG A 13 16.70 -10.87 4.74
C ARG A 13 16.18 -9.46 4.95
N SER A 14 15.24 -8.96 4.16
CA SER A 14 14.62 -7.64 4.34
C SER A 14 13.69 -7.61 5.55
N ILE A 15 12.88 -8.67 5.74
CA ILE A 15 12.05 -8.86 6.94
C ILE A 15 12.93 -9.01 8.18
N ASP A 16 14.00 -9.80 8.10
CA ASP A 16 14.96 -10.01 9.18
C ASP A 16 15.83 -8.78 9.42
N PHE A 17 16.12 -7.96 8.41
CA PHE A 17 16.80 -6.67 8.58
C PHE A 17 15.91 -5.73 9.40
N ASN A 18 14.63 -5.59 9.04
CA ASN A 18 13.67 -4.82 9.84
C ASN A 18 13.52 -5.36 11.27
N ARG A 19 13.50 -6.68 11.45
CA ARG A 19 13.45 -7.33 12.77
C ARG A 19 14.75 -7.15 13.58
N THR A 20 15.90 -7.18 12.92
CA THR A 20 17.22 -7.01 13.54
C THR A 20 17.45 -5.54 13.91
N SER A 21 17.08 -4.60 13.04
CA SER A 21 17.05 -3.18 13.35
C SER A 21 16.12 -2.88 14.54
N ARG A 22 14.96 -3.53 14.63
CA ARG A 22 14.07 -3.44 15.79
C ARG A 22 14.75 -3.90 17.07
N ARG A 23 15.43 -5.05 17.04
CA ARG A 23 16.14 -5.59 18.20
C ARG A 23 17.32 -4.71 18.60
N ILE A 24 18.10 -4.22 17.64
CA ILE A 24 19.22 -3.30 17.89
C ILE A 24 18.70 -1.97 18.48
N LEU A 25 17.59 -1.43 17.98
CA LEU A 25 16.98 -0.22 18.54
C LEU A 25 16.44 -0.44 19.96
N GLN A 26 15.87 -1.62 20.25
CA GLN A 26 15.44 -2.00 21.60
C GLN A 26 16.64 -2.14 22.54
N ASP A 27 17.67 -2.88 22.13
CA ASP A 27 18.89 -3.11 22.92
C ASP A 27 19.65 -1.78 23.16
N MET A 28 19.72 -0.88 22.17
CA MET A 28 20.30 0.46 22.30
C MET A 28 19.50 1.39 23.24
N CYS A 29 18.18 1.25 23.28
CA CYS A 29 17.32 1.96 24.23
C CYS A 29 17.52 1.44 25.66
N GLU A 30 17.76 0.15 25.84
CA GLU A 30 18.02 -0.45 27.16
C GLU A 30 19.41 -0.11 27.73
N GLU A 31 20.44 -0.02 26.87
CA GLU A 31 21.83 0.18 27.32
C GLU A 31 22.23 1.64 27.59
N SER A 32 21.61 2.64 26.96
CA SER A 32 22.17 4.00 26.93
C SER A 32 21.32 5.11 27.56
N TRP A 33 20.02 4.90 27.80
CA TRP A 33 19.13 5.99 28.23
C TRP A 33 18.06 5.43 29.16
N GLY A 34 18.04 5.84 30.43
CA GLY A 34 17.01 5.41 31.37
C GLY A 34 15.61 5.57 30.77
N TRP A 35 14.78 4.52 30.86
CA TRP A 35 13.37 4.43 30.43
C TRP A 35 12.92 5.59 29.55
N VAL A 36 13.42 5.62 28.31
CA VAL A 36 12.90 6.51 27.28
C VAL A 36 11.45 6.11 27.08
N ASP A 37 10.52 7.06 27.24
CA ASP A 37 9.11 6.84 26.95
C ASP A 37 8.97 6.25 25.54
N PRO A 38 8.48 5.02 25.37
CA PRO A 38 8.37 4.40 24.05
C PRO A 38 7.26 5.03 23.21
N THR A 39 6.36 5.81 23.83
CA THR A 39 5.16 6.37 23.21
C THR A 39 5.41 7.09 21.88
N PRO A 40 6.43 7.96 21.71
CA PRO A 40 6.70 8.60 20.42
C PRO A 40 7.08 7.61 19.32
N ASN A 41 7.88 6.60 19.65
CA ASN A 41 8.24 5.54 18.70
C ASN A 41 7.02 4.67 18.39
N ASP A 42 6.25 4.27 19.40
CA ASP A 42 5.03 3.47 19.21
C ASP A 42 4.00 4.20 18.34
N GLN A 43 3.87 5.53 18.49
CA GLN A 43 3.03 6.35 17.63
C GLN A 43 3.54 6.40 16.19
N ILE A 44 4.86 6.52 15.98
CA ILE A 44 5.45 6.47 14.64
C ILE A 44 5.21 5.09 14.01
N TRP A 45 5.43 4.01 14.76
CA TRP A 45 5.21 2.66 14.26
C TRP A 45 3.74 2.38 13.94
N ALA A 46 2.82 2.81 14.81
CA ALA A 46 1.38 2.68 14.58
C ALA A 46 0.90 3.47 13.35
N ARG A 47 1.62 4.52 12.92
CA ARG A 47 1.35 5.23 11.66
C ARG A 47 1.72 4.38 10.45
N HIS A 48 2.78 3.59 10.53
CA HIS A 48 3.31 2.80 9.41
C HIS A 48 2.85 1.34 9.39
N GLN A 49 2.09 0.89 10.40
CA GLN A 49 1.47 -0.44 10.38
C GLN A 49 0.36 -0.51 9.33
N LEU A 50 0.46 -1.51 8.46
CA LEU A 50 -0.58 -1.88 7.51
C LEU A 50 -1.84 -2.31 8.27
N THR A 51 -2.98 -1.77 7.86
CA THR A 51 -4.29 -2.23 8.33
C THR A 51 -4.89 -3.10 7.25
N VAL A 52 -5.11 -4.38 7.56
CA VAL A 52 -5.80 -5.31 6.67
C VAL A 52 -7.24 -5.41 7.13
N ILE A 53 -8.17 -5.15 6.21
CA ILE A 53 -9.61 -5.23 6.45
C ILE A 53 -10.13 -6.43 5.68
N GLU A 54 -10.47 -7.51 6.38
CA GLU A 54 -11.03 -8.73 5.80
C GLU A 54 -12.47 -8.89 6.26
N GLU A 55 -13.42 -8.66 5.37
CA GLU A 55 -14.86 -8.89 5.63
C GLU A 55 -15.50 -9.65 4.47
N PRO A 56 -15.32 -10.97 4.39
CA PRO A 56 -15.78 -11.76 3.24
C PRO A 56 -17.28 -11.61 2.96
N GLY A 57 -18.12 -11.43 3.99
CA GLY A 57 -19.56 -11.24 3.80
C GLY A 57 -19.95 -9.93 3.10
N THR A 58 -19.06 -8.94 3.08
CA THR A 58 -19.33 -7.60 2.54
C THR A 58 -18.46 -7.28 1.32
N LEU A 59 -17.21 -7.74 1.32
CA LEU A 59 -16.18 -7.36 0.35
C LEU A 59 -15.91 -8.43 -0.72
N ASP A 60 -16.33 -9.67 -0.52
CA ASP A 60 -16.10 -10.73 -1.51
C ASP A 60 -16.89 -10.48 -2.80
N GLY A 61 -16.18 -10.37 -3.92
CA GLY A 61 -16.74 -9.99 -5.22
C GLY A 61 -17.37 -8.59 -5.29
N ALA A 62 -17.11 -7.73 -4.30
CA ALA A 62 -17.68 -6.38 -4.25
C ALA A 62 -17.10 -5.47 -5.35
N LEU A 63 -17.95 -4.60 -5.90
CA LEU A 63 -17.51 -3.55 -6.81
C LEU A 63 -16.73 -2.47 -6.04
N LEU A 64 -15.84 -1.75 -6.73
CA LEU A 64 -14.99 -0.73 -6.11
C LEU A 64 -15.79 0.38 -5.39
N ASP A 65 -16.96 0.76 -5.90
CA ASP A 65 -17.85 1.70 -5.20
C ASP A 65 -18.32 1.17 -3.83
N THR A 66 -18.58 -0.13 -3.73
CA THR A 66 -18.97 -0.78 -2.47
C THR A 66 -17.78 -0.83 -1.52
N VAL A 67 -16.58 -1.14 -2.03
CA VAL A 67 -15.34 -1.10 -1.26
C VAL A 67 -15.06 0.30 -0.74
N ARG A 68 -15.23 1.33 -1.58
CA ARG A 68 -15.09 2.75 -1.18
C ARG A 68 -16.05 3.09 -0.06
N GLY A 69 -17.35 2.80 -0.22
CA GLY A 69 -18.35 3.10 0.81
C GLY A 69 -18.09 2.39 2.14
N HIS A 70 -17.60 1.15 2.10
CA HIS A 70 -17.17 0.43 3.30
C HIS A 70 -15.96 1.10 3.96
N PHE A 71 -14.94 1.42 3.16
CA PHE A 71 -13.73 2.08 3.64
C PHE A 71 -14.02 3.46 4.23
N GLU A 72 -14.87 4.27 3.60
CA GLU A 72 -15.38 5.53 4.14
C GLU A 72 -16.00 5.36 5.53
N GLY A 73 -16.88 4.36 5.67
CA GLY A 73 -17.53 4.06 6.93
C GLY A 73 -16.52 3.68 8.01
N TRP A 74 -15.53 2.87 7.65
CA TRP A 74 -14.42 2.51 8.55
C TRP A 74 -13.60 3.75 8.96
N VAL A 75 -13.21 4.62 8.02
CA VAL A 75 -12.45 5.85 8.32
C VAL A 75 -13.24 6.80 9.23
N LYS A 76 -14.52 7.01 8.94
CA LYS A 76 -15.43 7.83 9.77
C LYS A 76 -15.52 7.27 11.19
N ALA A 77 -15.60 5.95 11.36
CA ALA A 77 -15.64 5.31 12.67
C ALA A 77 -14.34 5.51 13.48
N GLN A 78 -13.20 5.75 12.82
CA GLN A 78 -11.95 6.07 13.51
C GLN A 78 -11.83 7.54 13.94
N ASP A 79 -12.66 8.44 13.40
CA ASP A 79 -12.50 9.90 13.56
C ASP A 79 -11.10 10.38 13.14
N LYS A 80 -10.63 9.87 11.99
CA LYS A 80 -9.29 10.12 11.43
C LYS A 80 -9.30 10.56 9.97
N GLN A 81 -10.43 11.10 9.51
CA GLN A 81 -10.50 11.72 8.19
C GLN A 81 -9.37 12.77 8.05
N ASP A 82 -8.65 12.71 6.93
CA ASP A 82 -7.52 13.58 6.58
C ASP A 82 -6.34 13.61 7.55
N ALA A 83 -6.30 12.70 8.54
CA ALA A 83 -5.21 12.66 9.51
C ALA A 83 -3.91 12.11 8.92
N TRP A 84 -4.00 11.04 8.11
CA TRP A 84 -2.87 10.37 7.46
C TRP A 84 -3.29 9.70 6.14
N ASN A 85 -2.33 9.49 5.25
CA ASN A 85 -2.51 8.79 3.96
C ASN A 85 -3.25 7.44 4.08
N LYS A 86 -3.00 6.65 5.13
CA LYS A 86 -3.71 5.38 5.38
C LYS A 86 -5.22 5.49 5.63
N TYR A 87 -5.71 6.69 5.93
CA TYR A 87 -7.14 6.99 6.08
C TYR A 87 -7.72 7.70 4.85
N ARG A 88 -6.87 8.06 3.89
CA ARG A 88 -7.29 8.69 2.64
C ARG A 88 -7.50 7.67 1.54
N ALA A 89 -6.61 6.67 1.44
CA ALA A 89 -6.71 5.64 0.42
C ALA A 89 -6.52 4.23 0.98
N CYS A 90 -7.08 3.24 0.29
CA CYS A 90 -6.81 1.82 0.51
C CYS A 90 -6.40 1.13 -0.80
N LEU A 91 -5.69 -0.01 -0.67
CA LEU A 91 -5.39 -0.90 -1.78
C LEU A 91 -6.35 -2.07 -1.74
N VAL A 92 -6.94 -2.40 -2.89
CA VAL A 92 -7.88 -3.52 -3.02
C VAL A 92 -7.12 -4.75 -3.52
N MET A 93 -7.25 -5.85 -2.79
CA MET A 93 -6.69 -7.15 -3.14
C MET A 93 -7.83 -8.09 -3.52
N ASP A 94 -8.28 -8.04 -4.77
CA ASP A 94 -9.26 -8.98 -5.31
C ASP A 94 -8.57 -10.22 -5.90
N GLU A 95 -9.37 -11.21 -6.34
CA GLU A 95 -8.84 -12.44 -6.95
C GLU A 95 -7.99 -12.15 -8.19
N GLY A 96 -8.39 -11.19 -9.03
CA GLY A 96 -7.65 -10.83 -10.24
C GLY A 96 -6.33 -10.14 -9.95
N ALA A 97 -6.27 -9.30 -8.92
CA ALA A 97 -5.07 -8.67 -8.41
C ALA A 97 -4.12 -9.71 -7.79
N ALA A 98 -4.67 -10.65 -7.01
CA ALA A 98 -3.89 -11.74 -6.42
C ALA A 98 -3.31 -12.67 -7.49
N GLU A 99 -4.09 -13.03 -8.51
CA GLU A 99 -3.62 -13.83 -9.64
C GLU A 99 -2.54 -13.10 -10.43
N ARG A 100 -2.78 -11.84 -10.82
CA ARG A 100 -1.77 -11.02 -11.52
C ARG A 100 -0.48 -10.90 -10.73
N LEU A 101 -0.56 -10.59 -9.43
CA LEU A 101 0.65 -10.48 -8.60
C LEU A 101 1.32 -11.83 -8.37
N GLY A 102 0.57 -12.94 -8.41
CA GLY A 102 1.11 -14.29 -8.36
C GLY A 102 1.94 -14.68 -9.60
N GLU A 103 1.73 -14.00 -10.74
CA GLU A 103 2.56 -14.14 -11.93
C GLU A 103 3.87 -13.33 -11.87
N ALA A 104 4.06 -12.51 -10.85
CA ALA A 104 5.22 -11.65 -10.75
C ALA A 104 6.50 -12.50 -10.63
N MET A 105 7.46 -12.20 -11.51
CA MET A 105 8.80 -12.81 -11.45
C MET A 105 9.50 -12.42 -10.16
N THR A 106 10.29 -13.34 -9.63
CA THR A 106 11.25 -13.03 -8.57
C THR A 106 12.25 -11.96 -9.04
N PRO A 107 12.88 -11.22 -8.11
CA PRO A 107 13.90 -10.23 -8.45
C PRO A 107 15.07 -10.83 -9.27
N GLU A 108 15.43 -12.09 -9.02
CA GLU A 108 16.46 -12.82 -9.74
C GLU A 108 16.06 -13.13 -11.18
N GLU A 109 14.88 -13.71 -11.39
CA GLU A 109 14.33 -14.03 -12.72
C GLU A 109 14.16 -12.76 -13.57
N HIS A 110 13.67 -11.68 -12.95
CA HIS A 110 13.55 -10.40 -13.63
C HIS A 110 14.91 -9.88 -14.10
N ARG A 111 15.94 -9.98 -13.26
CA ARG A 111 17.31 -9.54 -13.60
C ARG A 111 17.92 -10.37 -14.72
N GLU A 112 17.73 -11.68 -14.71
CA GLU A 112 18.22 -12.57 -15.76
C GLU A 112 17.55 -12.28 -17.12
N LYS A 113 16.23 -12.10 -17.11
CA LYS A 113 15.44 -11.89 -18.33
C LYS A 113 15.56 -10.48 -18.90
N HIS A 114 15.66 -9.46 -18.04
CA HIS A 114 15.53 -8.06 -18.44
C HIS A 114 16.73 -7.17 -18.08
N GLY A 115 17.74 -7.69 -17.38
CA GLY A 115 18.87 -6.91 -16.86
C GLY A 115 18.49 -6.04 -15.65
N GLU A 116 19.36 -5.10 -15.28
CA GLU A 116 19.21 -4.32 -14.03
C GLU A 116 18.14 -3.20 -14.09
N ARG A 117 17.54 -2.90 -15.25
CA ARG A 117 16.71 -1.68 -15.43
C ARG A 117 15.55 -1.83 -16.41
N CYS A 118 14.64 -2.75 -16.14
CA CYS A 118 13.37 -2.83 -16.89
C CYS A 118 12.21 -2.33 -16.04
N TYR A 119 11.71 -1.14 -16.37
CA TYR A 119 10.57 -0.51 -15.70
C TYR A 119 9.22 -0.86 -16.35
N THR A 120 9.24 -1.39 -17.58
CA THR A 120 8.02 -1.71 -18.34
C THR A 120 7.24 -2.87 -17.72
N GLU A 121 7.92 -3.93 -17.29
CA GLU A 121 7.28 -5.05 -16.58
C GLU A 121 6.76 -4.64 -15.21
N LEU A 122 7.43 -3.71 -14.53
CA LEU A 122 6.99 -3.23 -13.21
C LEU A 122 5.64 -2.49 -13.25
N ARG A 123 5.26 -1.93 -14.40
CA ARG A 123 3.96 -1.27 -14.61
C ARG A 123 2.81 -2.27 -14.80
N ARG A 124 3.12 -3.53 -15.15
CA ARG A 124 2.11 -4.59 -15.30
C ARG A 124 1.54 -5.05 -13.95
N TRP A 125 2.33 -4.89 -12.88
CA TRP A 125 1.93 -5.24 -11.53
C TRP A 125 1.22 -4.05 -10.92
N PHE A 126 -0.11 -4.08 -10.86
CA PHE A 126 -0.92 -3.00 -10.32
C PHE A 126 -2.05 -3.52 -9.43
N LEU A 127 -2.44 -2.66 -8.49
CA LEU A 127 -3.54 -2.83 -7.57
C LEU A 127 -4.51 -1.66 -7.72
N PRO A 128 -5.82 -1.89 -7.65
CA PRO A 128 -6.76 -0.78 -7.48
C PRO A 128 -6.47 -0.05 -6.17
N ALA A 129 -6.25 1.25 -6.27
CA ALA A 129 -6.20 2.18 -5.15
C ALA A 129 -7.50 2.97 -5.13
N VAL A 130 -8.17 3.01 -3.98
CA VAL A 130 -9.46 3.67 -3.81
C VAL A 130 -9.31 4.79 -2.80
N GLU A 131 -9.73 6.00 -3.14
CA GLU A 131 -9.80 7.14 -2.22
C GLU A 131 -11.13 7.13 -1.46
N ALA A 132 -11.10 7.36 -0.15
CA ALA A 132 -12.31 7.41 0.68
C ALA A 132 -13.15 8.65 0.38
N PHE A 133 -12.52 9.81 0.22
CA PHE A 133 -13.20 11.09 0.05
C PHE A 133 -12.66 11.83 -1.17
N PRO A 134 -12.85 11.28 -2.39
CA PRO A 134 -12.38 11.94 -3.60
C PRO A 134 -13.15 13.25 -3.82
N GLU A 135 -12.45 14.29 -4.28
CA GLU A 135 -13.09 15.46 -4.87
C GLU A 135 -13.50 15.11 -6.30
N LEU A 136 -14.79 14.79 -6.49
CA LEU A 136 -15.34 14.50 -7.81
C LEU A 136 -15.94 15.80 -8.36
N GLU A 137 -15.18 16.55 -9.17
CA GLU A 137 -15.75 17.69 -9.87
C GLU A 137 -16.68 17.23 -11.00
N GLU A 138 -17.93 17.70 -10.99
CA GLU A 138 -18.91 17.34 -12.02
C GLU A 138 -18.48 17.87 -13.41
N GLY A 139 -17.99 16.97 -14.26
CA GLY A 139 -17.88 17.19 -15.71
C GLY A 139 -16.51 17.58 -16.25
N GLU A 140 -15.45 17.62 -15.44
CA GLU A 140 -14.08 17.90 -15.92
C GLU A 140 -13.19 16.64 -16.01
N THR A 141 -13.45 15.60 -15.21
CA THR A 141 -12.55 14.44 -15.12
C THR A 141 -13.28 13.10 -15.19
N ASP A 142 -12.61 12.09 -15.77
CA ASP A 142 -13.07 10.69 -15.78
C ASP A 142 -12.67 9.95 -14.48
N PHE A 143 -12.22 10.67 -13.45
CA PHE A 143 -11.76 10.07 -12.20
C PHE A 143 -12.96 9.66 -11.34
N GLU A 144 -13.11 8.36 -11.12
CA GLU A 144 -14.23 7.81 -10.35
C GLU A 144 -13.91 7.65 -8.85
N GLY A 145 -12.84 8.28 -8.36
CA GLY A 145 -12.37 8.09 -6.97
C GLY A 145 -11.49 6.87 -6.75
N TRP A 146 -11.04 6.23 -7.82
CA TRP A 146 -10.11 5.11 -7.78
C TRP A 146 -9.22 5.08 -9.02
N MET A 147 -8.07 4.42 -8.93
CA MET A 147 -7.17 4.19 -10.07
C MET A 147 -6.43 2.87 -9.94
N ASN A 148 -6.01 2.29 -11.06
CA ASN A 148 -5.02 1.22 -11.02
C ASN A 148 -3.63 1.82 -10.73
N CYS A 149 -3.07 1.50 -9.57
CA CYS A 149 -1.73 1.96 -9.18
C CYS A 149 -0.72 0.84 -9.34
N SER A 150 0.31 1.06 -10.17
CA SER A 150 1.41 0.11 -10.28
C SER A 150 2.19 0.00 -8.97
N VAL A 151 2.65 -1.20 -8.63
CA VAL A 151 3.46 -1.46 -7.42
C VAL A 151 4.70 -0.57 -7.38
N PHE A 152 5.26 -0.27 -8.56
CA PHE A 152 6.37 0.66 -8.71
C PHE A 152 6.03 2.09 -8.25
N ASN A 153 4.82 2.55 -8.54
CA ASN A 153 4.37 3.91 -8.25
C ASN A 153 3.66 4.06 -6.89
N LEU A 154 3.40 2.97 -6.17
CA LEU A 154 2.77 3.00 -4.85
C LEU A 154 3.46 3.96 -3.88
N ILE A 155 4.80 3.96 -3.83
CA ILE A 155 5.55 4.85 -2.95
C ILE A 155 5.28 6.33 -3.29
N ARG A 156 5.20 6.66 -4.58
CA ARG A 156 4.95 8.04 -5.03
C ARG A 156 3.53 8.46 -4.66
N LEU A 157 2.53 7.63 -4.97
CA LEU A 157 1.15 7.85 -4.57
C LEU A 157 1.02 8.07 -3.06
N TRP A 158 1.61 7.17 -2.26
CA TRP A 158 1.50 7.23 -0.79
C TRP A 158 2.16 8.45 -0.18
N THR A 159 3.21 8.98 -0.82
CA THR A 159 3.88 10.21 -0.41
C THR A 159 3.02 11.43 -0.77
N SER A 160 2.50 11.49 -2.00
CA SER A 160 1.62 12.58 -2.45
C SER A 160 0.36 12.72 -1.58
N LEU A 161 -0.30 11.62 -1.26
CA LEU A 161 -1.47 11.63 -0.36
C LEU A 161 -1.13 12.12 1.06
N GLY A 162 0.11 11.97 1.49
CA GLY A 162 0.61 12.49 2.77
C GLY A 162 0.74 14.02 2.80
N ASP A 163 0.99 14.65 1.64
CA ASP A 163 1.15 16.10 1.50
C ASP A 163 -0.18 16.85 1.30
N GLY A 164 -1.31 16.13 1.40
CA GLY A 164 -2.66 16.70 1.24
C GLY A 164 -3.15 16.73 -0.21
N MET A 165 -2.37 16.23 -1.17
CA MET A 165 -2.77 16.12 -2.58
C MET A 165 -3.89 15.08 -2.76
N TYR A 166 -4.88 15.32 -3.61
CA TYR A 166 -5.91 14.33 -3.95
C TYR A 166 -5.37 13.22 -4.85
N MET A 167 -6.01 12.05 -4.84
CA MET A 167 -5.57 10.93 -5.67
C MET A 167 -5.68 11.26 -7.16
N GLU A 168 -6.64 12.10 -7.55
CA GLU A 168 -6.78 12.62 -8.90
C GLU A 168 -5.52 13.36 -9.38
N ASP A 169 -5.06 14.35 -8.62
CA ASP A 169 -3.83 15.10 -8.91
C ASP A 169 -2.61 14.17 -8.95
N ALA A 170 -2.53 13.25 -7.98
CA ALA A 170 -1.46 12.26 -7.94
C ALA A 170 -1.51 11.34 -9.16
N SER A 171 -2.69 10.96 -9.65
CA SER A 171 -2.84 10.11 -10.84
C SER A 171 -2.32 10.80 -12.11
N ASN A 172 -2.52 12.11 -12.22
CA ASN A 172 -2.02 12.91 -13.34
C ASN A 172 -0.48 13.05 -13.32
N GLU A 173 0.13 13.11 -12.13
CA GLU A 173 1.59 13.15 -11.96
C GLU A 173 2.24 11.76 -12.06
N VAL A 174 1.54 10.72 -11.62
CA VAL A 174 1.94 9.32 -11.65
C VAL A 174 1.55 8.77 -13.03
N GLN A 175 2.34 9.09 -14.06
CA GLN A 175 2.16 8.63 -15.44
C GLN A 175 2.00 7.11 -15.59
N ASP A 176 0.79 6.58 -15.37
CA ASP A 176 0.33 5.25 -15.73
C ASP A 176 -1.13 5.38 -16.16
N GLY A 177 -1.33 5.57 -17.47
CA GLY A 177 -2.66 5.51 -18.07
C GLY A 177 -3.09 4.05 -18.18
N VAL A 178 -3.94 3.61 -17.26
CA VAL A 178 -4.99 2.61 -17.52
C VAL A 178 -6.18 2.98 -16.61
N TYR A 179 -7.06 3.83 -17.15
CA TYR A 179 -8.42 4.02 -16.67
C TYR A 179 -9.28 2.83 -17.11
#